data_AF-A0A523JBV8-F1
#
_entry.id   AF-A0A523JBV8-F1
#
_cell.length_a   1.000
_cell.length_b   1.000
_cell.length_c   1.000
_cell.angle_alpha   90.00
_cell.angle_beta   90.00
_cell.angle_gamma   90.00
#
_symmetry.space_group_name_H-M   'P 1'
#
loop_
_entity.id
_entity.type
_entity.pdbx_description
1 polymer ?
#
loop_
_entity_poly.entity_id
_entity_poly.type
_entity_poly.pdbx_seq_one_letter_code
_entity_poly.pdbx_strand_id
1 'polypeptide(L)'
;MILPGKTNWSRRLNFGKIYKGETYWLTRFVYLRFLGLIYVCVFLPLIFQYQGLLGEKGLLPISPYLERIKEYYGASFWWDLPTLFWLSQADPFALALAYLGLILALVVLLGYANSIILFTLWLLQLSFLHVGQTFWGFGWETNLLEIGFLSIFFAPFLNGKPFNKNYPPSKIIIWLFRWSLFRLIFGAGLIKLRGDACWTELTCLNYHYLTQPIPNPLSPFFHFLPEWFSKFSVLFNHFMELVVPWFLIFSFRIRTLAGILFLIFQFSIIITGNYAWINYLTLLMIIPCFDDRALKFMFPQKLLLKWQEVKGIKITNSLQKLTILLLLVFIIVLSYQPLLNLLGPRQVMNTSYDQFHFVNSYGVFGSVTKKRHELIIMGTRDVEITPQTKWLEYEIPCKPGDPLIMPCIRSPYHYRLTWQIWFAAMGRQENSPWMAHLVYKLLIGEPSTLSL
;
A
#
# COMPACT_ATOMS: atom_id res chain seq x y z
N MET A 1 -53.71 9.16 -36.85
CA MET A 1 -54.02 8.13 -35.84
C MET A 1 -52.69 7.61 -35.30
N ILE A 2 -52.39 7.94 -34.06
CA ILE A 2 -51.08 7.75 -33.41
C ILE A 2 -51.01 6.30 -32.88
N LEU A 3 -50.00 5.54 -33.29
CA LEU A 3 -49.66 4.24 -32.70
C LEU A 3 -48.88 4.48 -31.39
N PRO A 4 -49.24 3.84 -30.27
CA PRO A 4 -48.58 4.05 -28.99
C PRO A 4 -47.23 3.32 -28.89
N GLY A 5 -46.32 3.95 -28.15
CA GLY A 5 -44.89 3.70 -28.13
C GLY A 5 -44.45 2.33 -27.62
N LYS A 6 -43.47 1.75 -28.32
CA LYS A 6 -42.55 0.77 -27.75
C LYS A 6 -41.72 1.46 -26.68
N THR A 7 -42.02 1.17 -25.42
CA THR A 7 -41.25 1.63 -24.25
C THR A 7 -39.81 1.12 -24.33
N ASN A 8 -38.89 2.08 -24.42
CA ASN A 8 -37.46 1.90 -24.72
C ASN A 8 -36.64 1.54 -23.45
N TRP A 9 -37.04 0.50 -22.72
CA TRP A 9 -36.33 0.08 -21.49
C TRP A 9 -35.02 -0.68 -21.75
N SER A 10 -34.84 -1.25 -22.95
CA SER A 10 -33.68 -2.08 -23.30
C SER A 10 -32.39 -1.30 -23.62
N ARG A 11 -32.40 0.04 -23.58
CA ARG A 11 -31.19 0.87 -23.80
C ARG A 11 -30.40 1.22 -22.53
N ARG A 12 -30.87 0.85 -21.33
CA ARG A 12 -30.32 1.42 -20.07
C ARG A 12 -29.32 0.56 -19.28
N LEU A 13 -29.04 -0.67 -19.69
CA LEU A 13 -28.05 -1.52 -19.02
C LEU A 13 -27.07 -2.10 -20.04
N ASN A 14 -26.30 -1.22 -20.70
CA ASN A 14 -25.15 -1.63 -21.51
C ASN A 14 -23.98 -1.97 -20.58
N PHE A 15 -23.96 -3.22 -20.13
CA PHE A 15 -22.80 -3.86 -19.54
C PHE A 15 -21.71 -4.05 -20.61
N GLY A 16 -20.50 -3.54 -20.37
CA GLY A 16 -19.30 -3.97 -21.12
C GLY A 16 -18.86 -3.16 -22.34
N LYS A 17 -19.58 -2.13 -22.83
CA LYS A 17 -18.99 -1.23 -23.85
C LYS A 17 -18.05 -0.22 -23.17
N ILE A 18 -16.75 -0.35 -23.40
CA ILE A 18 -15.77 0.74 -23.17
C ILE A 18 -16.30 1.98 -23.91
N TYR A 19 -16.86 2.93 -23.17
CA TYR A 19 -17.60 4.05 -23.76
C TYR A 19 -16.67 4.87 -24.68
N LYS A 20 -17.05 4.98 -25.95
CA LYS A 20 -16.42 5.83 -26.96
C LYS A 20 -16.49 7.29 -26.46
N GLY A 21 -15.39 7.79 -25.88
CA GLY A 21 -15.28 9.19 -25.44
C GLY A 21 -14.48 9.43 -24.15
N GLU A 22 -14.23 8.41 -23.33
CA GLU A 22 -13.44 8.59 -22.10
C GLU A 22 -11.95 8.81 -22.41
N THR A 23 -11.34 9.80 -21.74
CA THR A 23 -9.92 10.16 -21.81
C THR A 23 -9.34 10.28 -20.39
N TYR A 24 -8.05 10.01 -20.22
CA TYR A 24 -7.41 9.83 -18.91
C TYR A 24 -6.08 10.61 -18.76
N TRP A 25 -5.95 11.74 -19.45
CA TRP A 25 -4.74 12.57 -19.40
C TRP A 25 -4.56 13.28 -18.05
N LEU A 26 -5.64 13.86 -17.53
CA LEU A 26 -5.69 14.48 -16.21
C LEU A 26 -5.59 13.40 -15.12
N THR A 27 -6.26 12.26 -15.32
CA THR A 27 -6.13 11.10 -14.44
C THR A 27 -4.68 10.67 -14.30
N ARG A 28 -3.95 10.51 -15.42
CA ARG A 28 -2.51 10.22 -15.41
C ARG A 28 -1.70 11.29 -14.70
N PHE A 29 -2.03 12.55 -14.91
CA PHE A 29 -1.35 13.68 -14.30
C PHE A 29 -1.41 13.64 -12.76
N VAL A 30 -2.60 13.41 -12.19
CA VAL A 30 -2.78 13.31 -10.73
C VAL A 30 -2.15 12.03 -10.21
N TYR A 31 -2.43 10.90 -10.87
CA TYR A 31 -1.96 9.58 -10.48
C TYR A 31 -0.43 9.53 -10.34
N LEU A 32 0.33 9.96 -11.36
CA LEU A 32 1.79 9.86 -11.32
C LEU A 32 2.40 10.73 -10.22
N ARG A 33 1.87 11.93 -9.99
CA ARG A 33 2.36 12.79 -8.89
C ARG A 33 2.06 12.19 -7.53
N PHE A 34 0.86 11.62 -7.37
CA PHE A 34 0.50 10.99 -6.10
C PHE A 34 1.30 9.71 -5.84
N LEU A 35 1.62 8.94 -6.88
CA LEU A 35 2.58 7.83 -6.79
C LEU A 35 3.97 8.33 -6.36
N GLY A 36 4.44 9.46 -6.91
CA GLY A 36 5.66 10.12 -6.46
C GLY A 36 5.64 10.46 -4.97
N LEU A 37 4.54 11.01 -4.47
CA LEU A 37 4.35 11.29 -3.04
C LEU A 37 4.41 10.01 -2.18
N ILE A 38 3.79 8.92 -2.64
CA ILE A 38 3.83 7.63 -1.93
C ILE A 38 5.28 7.13 -1.88
N TYR A 39 6.03 7.16 -2.99
CA TYR A 39 7.44 6.78 -2.98
C TYR A 39 8.28 7.66 -2.05
N VAL A 40 8.00 8.97 -1.95
CA VAL A 40 8.64 9.83 -0.93
C VAL A 40 8.37 9.27 0.48
N CYS A 41 7.13 8.89 0.78
CA CYS A 41 6.75 8.30 2.07
C CYS A 41 7.37 6.91 2.32
N VAL A 42 7.84 6.24 1.27
CA VAL A 42 8.49 4.91 1.33
C VAL A 42 9.99 5.04 1.56
N PHE A 43 10.66 5.95 0.83
CA PHE A 43 12.11 6.15 0.93
C PHE A 43 12.53 7.01 2.13
N LEU A 44 11.65 7.87 2.67
CA LEU A 44 11.96 8.63 3.89
C LEU A 44 12.19 7.72 5.12
N PRO A 45 11.31 6.76 5.47
CA PRO A 45 11.59 5.79 6.53
C PRO A 45 12.86 4.99 6.31
N LEU A 46 13.20 4.64 5.06
CA LEU A 46 14.47 3.98 4.75
C LEU A 46 15.65 4.84 5.22
N ILE A 47 15.69 6.12 4.86
CA ILE A 47 16.81 7.01 5.24
C ILE A 47 16.96 7.11 6.76
N PHE A 48 15.86 7.20 7.50
CA PHE A 48 15.90 7.44 8.95
C PHE A 48 16.01 6.17 9.80
N GLN A 49 15.43 5.05 9.36
CA GLN A 49 15.34 3.82 10.17
C GLN A 49 16.28 2.72 9.66
N TYR A 50 16.89 2.85 8.47
CA TYR A 50 17.74 1.80 7.90
C TYR A 50 18.87 1.39 8.83
N GLN A 51 19.65 2.34 9.36
CA GLN A 51 20.83 2.03 10.16
C GLN A 51 20.50 1.23 11.42
N GLY A 52 19.41 1.57 12.10
CA GLY A 52 18.97 0.86 13.30
C GLY A 52 18.29 -0.49 12.98
N LEU A 53 17.59 -0.62 11.85
CA LEU A 53 16.83 -1.83 11.53
C LEU A 53 17.63 -2.86 10.73
N LEU A 54 18.31 -2.42 9.66
CA LEU A 54 18.92 -3.29 8.64
C LEU A 54 20.42 -3.07 8.44
N GLY A 55 20.98 -1.98 8.99
CA GLY A 55 22.40 -1.68 8.86
C GLY A 55 23.30 -2.74 9.50
N GLU A 56 24.61 -2.65 9.29
CA GLU A 56 25.58 -3.63 9.79
C GLU A 56 25.49 -3.84 11.31
N LYS A 57 25.16 -2.77 12.04
CA LYS A 57 24.93 -2.78 13.49
C LYS A 57 23.45 -2.79 13.89
N GLY A 58 22.55 -2.91 12.94
CA GLY A 58 21.11 -2.89 13.15
C GLY A 58 20.55 -4.16 13.77
N LEU A 59 19.22 -4.20 13.92
CA LEU A 59 18.50 -5.33 14.51
C LEU A 59 18.52 -6.59 13.64
N LEU A 60 18.42 -6.42 12.32
CA LEU A 60 18.43 -7.50 11.33
C LEU A 60 19.37 -7.14 10.17
N PRO A 61 20.70 -7.24 10.36
CA PRO A 61 21.68 -6.86 9.34
C PRO A 61 21.50 -7.60 8.01
N ILE A 62 21.69 -6.91 6.89
CA ILE A 62 21.51 -7.47 5.54
C ILE A 62 22.55 -8.54 5.21
N SER A 63 23.81 -8.35 5.59
CA SER A 63 24.91 -9.24 5.19
C SER A 63 24.73 -10.69 5.63
N PRO A 64 24.52 -10.99 6.94
CA PRO A 64 24.29 -12.38 7.38
C PRO A 64 22.97 -12.96 6.85
N TYR A 65 22.01 -12.12 6.47
CA TYR A 65 20.80 -12.59 5.79
C TYR A 65 21.11 -13.07 4.37
N LEU A 66 21.81 -12.26 3.57
CA LEU A 66 22.16 -12.62 2.19
C LEU A 66 23.14 -13.79 2.11
N GLU A 67 24.06 -13.94 3.07
CA GLU A 67 24.93 -15.12 3.19
C GLU A 67 24.10 -16.39 3.37
N ARG A 68 23.13 -16.40 4.30
CA ARG A 68 22.22 -17.54 4.50
C ARG A 68 21.36 -17.85 3.27
N ILE A 69 20.90 -16.83 2.55
CA ILE A 69 20.15 -17.00 1.29
C ILE A 69 21.04 -17.65 0.23
N LYS A 70 22.29 -17.20 0.10
CA LYS A 70 23.25 -17.77 -0.84
C LYS A 70 23.58 -19.23 -0.52
N GLU A 71 23.73 -19.56 0.76
CA GLU A 71 23.92 -20.94 1.23
C GLU A 71 22.70 -21.82 0.93
N TYR A 72 21.49 -21.30 1.16
CA TYR A 72 20.25 -22.05 0.98
C TYR A 72 19.91 -22.32 -0.49
N TYR A 73 20.00 -21.31 -1.36
CA TYR A 73 19.61 -21.41 -2.78
C TYR A 73 20.76 -21.84 -3.71
N GLY A 74 22.01 -21.90 -3.22
CA GLY A 74 23.14 -22.27 -4.05
C GLY A 74 23.26 -21.33 -5.26
N ALA A 75 23.36 -21.84 -6.49
CA ALA A 75 23.58 -21.02 -7.68
C ALA A 75 22.38 -20.15 -8.13
N SER A 76 21.15 -20.43 -7.66
CA SER A 76 19.95 -19.71 -8.11
C SER A 76 19.61 -18.47 -7.27
N PHE A 77 20.43 -18.15 -6.27
CA PHE A 77 20.17 -17.07 -5.31
C PHE A 77 19.79 -15.71 -5.94
N TRP A 78 20.38 -15.36 -7.09
CA TRP A 78 20.08 -14.12 -7.81
C TRP A 78 18.66 -14.07 -8.39
N TRP A 79 18.11 -15.23 -8.77
CA TRP A 79 16.76 -15.37 -9.33
C TRP A 79 15.72 -15.55 -8.24
N ASP A 80 16.06 -16.27 -7.17
CA ASP A 80 15.16 -16.50 -6.02
C ASP A 80 15.03 -15.26 -5.13
N LEU A 81 16.02 -14.38 -5.11
CA LEU A 81 15.97 -13.13 -4.36
C LEU A 81 16.56 -11.97 -5.19
N PRO A 82 15.84 -11.45 -6.20
CA PRO A 82 16.40 -10.43 -7.07
C PRO A 82 16.52 -9.09 -6.34
N THR A 83 17.75 -8.67 -6.06
CA THR A 83 18.05 -7.42 -5.33
C THR A 83 19.36 -6.79 -5.77
N LEU A 84 19.45 -5.46 -5.73
CA LEU A 84 20.70 -4.73 -5.99
C LEU A 84 21.76 -4.93 -4.90
N PHE A 85 21.37 -5.43 -3.72
CA PHE A 85 22.27 -5.65 -2.58
C PHE A 85 23.26 -6.79 -2.77
N TRP A 86 23.13 -7.56 -3.84
CA TRP A 86 24.18 -8.50 -4.24
C TRP A 86 25.41 -7.80 -4.83
N LEU A 87 25.29 -6.55 -5.29
CA LEU A 87 26.42 -5.75 -5.78
C LEU A 87 27.28 -5.22 -4.62
N SER A 88 26.62 -4.79 -3.54
CA SER A 88 27.26 -4.35 -2.31
C SER A 88 26.26 -4.41 -1.17
N GLN A 89 26.75 -4.81 0.00
CA GLN A 89 25.98 -4.93 1.24
C GLN A 89 26.35 -3.82 2.25
N ALA A 90 27.19 -2.87 1.84
CA ALA A 90 27.68 -1.81 2.71
C ALA A 90 26.60 -0.76 2.97
N ASP A 91 26.57 -0.24 4.21
CA ASP A 91 25.59 0.78 4.62
C ASP A 91 25.57 2.05 3.75
N PRO A 92 26.72 2.61 3.28
CA PRO A 92 26.71 3.75 2.37
C PRO A 92 26.03 3.45 1.03
N PHE A 93 26.15 2.22 0.53
CA PHE A 93 25.48 1.80 -0.71
C PHE A 93 23.97 1.77 -0.51
N ALA A 94 23.51 1.18 0.60
CA ALA A 94 22.09 1.15 0.96
C ALA A 94 21.50 2.57 1.06
N LEU A 95 22.17 3.47 1.78
CA LEU A 95 21.74 4.86 1.92
C LEU A 95 21.75 5.59 0.57
N ALA A 96 22.75 5.37 -0.29
CA ALA A 96 22.78 5.94 -1.63
C ALA A 96 21.57 5.50 -2.47
N LEU A 97 21.19 4.23 -2.41
CA LEU A 97 19.97 3.72 -3.09
C LEU A 97 18.70 4.36 -2.52
N ALA A 98 18.61 4.54 -1.19
CA ALA A 98 17.46 5.18 -0.55
C ALA A 98 17.33 6.67 -0.95
N TYR A 99 18.43 7.42 -0.95
CA TYR A 99 18.46 8.82 -1.41
C TYR A 99 18.16 8.94 -2.90
N LEU A 100 18.69 8.04 -3.74
CA LEU A 100 18.35 7.98 -5.17
C LEU A 100 16.84 7.78 -5.35
N GLY A 101 16.25 6.84 -4.61
CA GLY A 101 14.80 6.61 -4.60
C GLY A 101 14.01 7.85 -4.21
N LEU A 102 14.43 8.54 -3.15
CA LEU A 102 13.81 9.80 -2.71
C LEU A 102 13.88 10.89 -3.79
N ILE A 103 15.05 11.12 -4.38
CA ILE A 103 15.25 12.15 -5.42
C ILE A 103 14.37 11.85 -6.63
N LEU A 104 14.37 10.61 -7.12
CA LEU A 104 13.53 10.20 -8.25
C LEU A 104 12.03 10.32 -7.93
N ALA A 105 11.62 9.99 -6.71
CA ALA A 105 10.24 10.16 -6.25
C ALA A 105 9.81 11.64 -6.24
N LEU A 106 10.70 12.54 -5.81
CA LEU A 106 10.47 13.99 -5.87
C LEU A 106 10.37 14.50 -7.31
N VAL A 107 11.19 14.00 -8.23
CA VAL A 107 11.11 14.35 -9.67
C VAL A 107 9.75 13.95 -10.25
N VAL A 108 9.26 12.75 -9.92
CA VAL A 108 7.92 12.27 -10.31
C VAL A 108 6.82 13.13 -9.68
N LEU A 109 6.95 13.47 -8.39
CA LEU A 109 6.00 14.33 -7.66
C LEU A 109 5.90 15.74 -8.27
N LEU A 110 7.03 16.31 -8.68
CA LEU A 110 7.09 17.60 -9.39
C LEU A 110 6.54 17.50 -10.83
N GLY A 111 6.31 16.28 -11.31
CA GLY A 111 5.54 16.03 -12.52
C GLY A 111 6.33 15.60 -13.74
N TYR A 112 7.61 15.27 -13.56
CA TYR A 112 8.42 14.68 -14.60
C TYR A 112 8.51 13.16 -14.37
N ALA A 113 7.76 12.39 -15.14
CA ALA A 113 7.65 10.95 -14.93
C ALA A 113 7.74 10.22 -16.27
N ASN A 114 8.69 9.29 -16.37
CA ASN A 114 8.85 8.41 -17.52
C ASN A 114 9.02 6.95 -17.07
N SER A 115 8.92 6.01 -18.01
CA SER A 115 9.02 4.58 -17.72
C SER A 115 10.36 4.19 -17.08
N ILE A 116 11.47 4.86 -17.44
CA ILE A 116 12.79 4.56 -16.89
C ILE A 116 12.85 4.93 -15.40
N ILE A 117 12.42 6.15 -15.03
CA ILE A 117 12.39 6.61 -13.64
C ILE A 117 11.50 5.69 -12.80
N LEU A 118 10.31 5.34 -13.32
CA LEU A 118 9.39 4.45 -12.61
C LEU A 118 9.92 3.03 -12.49
N PHE A 119 10.64 2.52 -13.49
CA PHE A 119 11.31 1.22 -13.43
C PHE A 119 12.43 1.24 -12.38
N THR A 120 13.23 2.31 -12.33
CA THR A 120 14.25 2.46 -11.30
C THR A 120 13.64 2.51 -9.91
N LEU A 121 12.57 3.30 -9.69
CA LEU A 121 11.87 3.34 -8.41
C LEU A 121 11.31 1.97 -8.00
N TRP A 122 10.71 1.24 -8.96
CA TRP A 122 10.22 -0.12 -8.75
C TRP A 122 11.34 -1.10 -8.38
N LEU A 123 12.48 -1.05 -9.09
CA LEU A 123 13.64 -1.90 -8.81
C LEU A 123 14.28 -1.61 -7.45
N LEU A 124 14.36 -0.33 -7.07
CA LEU A 124 14.83 0.08 -5.75
C LEU A 124 13.90 -0.45 -4.66
N GLN A 125 12.58 -0.29 -4.83
CA GLN A 125 11.59 -0.82 -3.89
C GLN A 125 11.68 -2.35 -3.76
N LEU A 126 11.83 -3.07 -4.89
CA LEU A 126 11.99 -4.52 -4.89
C LEU A 126 13.24 -4.94 -4.11
N SER A 127 14.35 -4.23 -4.34
CA SER A 127 15.62 -4.51 -3.69
C SER A 127 15.54 -4.39 -2.17
N PHE A 128 14.90 -3.32 -1.66
CA PHE A 128 14.70 -3.12 -0.22
C PHE A 128 13.68 -4.09 0.38
N LEU A 129 12.61 -4.42 -0.36
CA LEU A 129 11.63 -5.41 0.11
C LEU A 129 12.30 -6.76 0.38
N HIS A 130 13.13 -7.23 -0.55
CA HIS A 130 13.78 -8.54 -0.44
C HIS A 130 14.79 -8.66 0.70
N VAL A 131 15.50 -7.58 1.04
CA VAL A 131 16.49 -7.59 2.13
C VAL A 131 15.92 -7.10 3.46
N GLY A 132 14.74 -6.47 3.44
CA GLY A 132 14.19 -5.81 4.62
C GLY A 132 13.50 -6.74 5.61
N GLN A 133 13.48 -8.06 5.35
CA GLN A 133 13.04 -9.11 6.28
C GLN A 133 11.68 -8.77 6.91
N THR A 134 11.50 -8.94 8.22
CA THR A 134 10.22 -8.64 8.90
C THR A 134 9.87 -7.15 8.82
N PHE A 135 10.86 -6.25 8.88
CA PHE A 135 10.62 -4.81 8.88
C PHE A 135 10.09 -4.27 7.54
N TRP A 136 10.22 -5.01 6.43
CA TRP A 136 9.60 -4.68 5.13
C TRP A 136 8.61 -5.76 4.64
N GLY A 137 8.22 -6.71 5.50
CA GLY A 137 7.32 -7.81 5.16
C GLY A 137 5.83 -7.46 5.11
N PHE A 138 5.47 -6.19 4.84
CA PHE A 138 4.09 -5.73 4.90
C PHE A 138 3.37 -5.80 3.55
N GLY A 139 2.07 -6.15 3.55
CA GLY A 139 1.30 -6.34 2.31
C GLY A 139 1.19 -5.11 1.40
N TRP A 140 1.34 -3.90 1.94
CA TRP A 140 1.36 -2.69 1.12
C TRP A 140 2.68 -2.48 0.35
N GLU A 141 3.76 -3.15 0.75
CA GLU A 141 5.04 -3.12 0.04
C GLU A 141 4.94 -3.91 -1.27
N THR A 142 4.35 -5.11 -1.21
CA THR A 142 4.08 -5.93 -2.41
C THR A 142 2.95 -5.32 -3.25
N ASN A 143 1.97 -4.63 -2.65
CA ASN A 143 0.99 -3.84 -3.39
C ASN A 143 1.63 -2.68 -4.17
N LEU A 144 2.59 -1.99 -3.55
CA LEU A 144 3.31 -0.92 -4.22
C LEU A 144 4.14 -1.44 -5.40
N LEU A 145 4.72 -2.64 -5.31
CA LEU A 145 5.41 -3.27 -6.45
C LEU A 145 4.47 -3.57 -7.61
N GLU A 146 3.32 -4.16 -7.34
CA GLU A 146 2.31 -4.46 -8.37
C GLU A 146 1.86 -3.16 -9.08
N ILE A 147 1.48 -2.14 -8.32
CA ILE A 147 0.99 -0.87 -8.86
C ILE A 147 2.12 -0.05 -9.49
N GLY A 148 3.32 -0.09 -8.91
CA GLY A 148 4.53 0.49 -9.45
C GLY A 148 4.88 -0.08 -10.82
N PHE A 149 4.83 -1.41 -10.97
CA PHE A 149 5.08 -2.10 -12.23
C PHE A 149 4.09 -1.66 -13.32
N LEU A 150 2.78 -1.65 -13.04
CA LEU A 150 1.77 -1.16 -13.98
C LEU A 150 2.00 0.31 -14.37
N SER A 151 2.53 1.12 -13.45
CA SER A 151 2.79 2.53 -13.66
C SER A 151 3.92 2.79 -14.66
N ILE A 152 4.89 1.88 -14.78
CA ILE A 152 5.97 1.92 -15.78
C ILE A 152 5.38 2.05 -17.20
N PHE A 153 4.34 1.28 -17.49
CA PHE A 153 3.68 1.26 -18.80
C PHE A 153 2.65 2.40 -18.96
N PHE A 154 2.27 3.05 -17.86
CA PHE A 154 1.33 4.17 -17.86
C PHE A 154 2.01 5.50 -18.23
N ALA A 155 3.26 5.66 -17.83
CA ALA A 155 4.08 6.82 -18.14
C ALA A 155 4.59 6.80 -19.60
N PRO A 156 4.95 7.97 -20.16
CA PRO A 156 5.72 8.03 -21.41
C PRO A 156 7.07 7.33 -21.27
N PHE A 157 7.60 6.74 -22.35
CA PHE A 157 8.84 5.97 -22.27
C PHE A 157 10.08 6.80 -21.86
N LEU A 158 10.37 7.88 -22.60
CA LEU A 158 11.55 8.73 -22.38
C LEU A 158 11.20 10.14 -21.90
N ASN A 159 10.50 10.92 -22.73
CA ASN A 159 10.15 12.30 -22.41
C ASN A 159 9.00 12.33 -21.39
N GLY A 160 9.37 12.53 -20.11
CA GLY A 160 8.46 12.49 -18.97
C GLY A 160 7.62 13.74 -18.76
N LYS A 161 7.61 14.68 -19.72
CA LYS A 161 6.77 15.88 -19.65
C LYS A 161 5.28 15.49 -19.61
N PRO A 162 4.47 16.19 -18.79
CA PRO A 162 3.02 16.03 -18.82
C PRO A 162 2.45 16.25 -20.22
N PHE A 163 1.34 15.58 -20.54
CA PHE A 163 0.63 15.72 -21.83
C PHE A 163 1.48 15.38 -23.08
N ASN A 164 2.42 14.45 -22.96
CA ASN A 164 3.20 13.97 -24.11
C ASN A 164 2.29 13.32 -25.17
N LYS A 165 2.14 14.00 -26.32
CA LYS A 165 1.27 13.63 -27.46
C LYS A 165 1.59 12.25 -28.04
N ASN A 166 2.86 11.82 -27.97
CA ASN A 166 3.31 10.56 -28.55
C ASN A 166 2.90 9.34 -27.70
N TYR A 167 2.56 9.54 -26.42
CA TYR A 167 2.22 8.49 -25.48
C TYR A 167 0.87 8.77 -24.80
N PRO A 168 -0.26 8.59 -25.52
CA PRO A 168 -1.59 8.74 -24.92
C PRO A 168 -1.87 7.66 -23.85
N PRO A 169 -2.58 8.00 -22.76
CA PRO A 169 -2.91 7.06 -21.69
C PRO A 169 -3.71 5.84 -22.19
N SER A 170 -3.27 4.64 -21.81
CA SER A 170 -3.93 3.39 -22.19
C SER A 170 -5.14 3.09 -21.31
N LYS A 171 -6.28 2.81 -21.94
CA LYS A 171 -7.50 2.36 -21.25
C LYS A 171 -7.34 0.96 -20.63
N ILE A 172 -6.47 0.13 -21.22
CA ILE A 172 -6.19 -1.21 -20.70
C ILE A 172 -5.49 -1.08 -19.34
N ILE A 173 -4.46 -0.22 -19.25
CA ILE A 173 -3.74 0.00 -17.99
C ILE A 173 -4.65 0.60 -16.92
N ILE A 174 -5.52 1.55 -17.31
CA ILE A 174 -6.56 2.09 -16.42
C ILE A 174 -7.48 0.96 -15.88
N TRP A 175 -7.82 -0.02 -16.72
CA TRP A 175 -8.60 -1.17 -16.27
C TRP A 175 -7.79 -2.11 -15.38
N LEU A 176 -6.51 -2.32 -15.65
CA LEU A 176 -5.62 -3.10 -14.77
C LEU A 176 -5.51 -2.49 -13.36
N PHE A 177 -5.40 -1.17 -13.24
CA PHE A 177 -5.44 -0.53 -11.91
C PHE A 177 -6.78 -0.78 -11.19
N ARG A 178 -7.90 -0.75 -11.91
CA ARG A 178 -9.22 -1.06 -11.34
C ARG A 178 -9.35 -2.53 -10.97
N TRP A 179 -8.72 -3.42 -11.72
CA TRP A 179 -8.63 -4.84 -11.39
C TRP A 179 -7.85 -5.06 -10.08
N SER A 180 -6.71 -4.39 -9.92
CA SER A 180 -5.97 -4.40 -8.66
C SER A 180 -6.78 -3.82 -7.49
N LEU A 181 -7.49 -2.70 -7.70
CA LEU A 181 -8.40 -2.13 -6.71
C LEU A 181 -9.51 -3.10 -6.30
N PHE A 182 -10.14 -3.75 -7.30
CA PHE A 182 -11.18 -4.74 -7.07
C PHE A 182 -10.65 -5.87 -6.19
N ARG A 183 -9.52 -6.48 -6.57
CA ARG A 183 -8.91 -7.58 -5.80
C ARG A 183 -8.56 -7.18 -4.39
N LEU A 184 -7.97 -5.99 -4.21
CA LEU A 184 -7.61 -5.48 -2.89
C LEU A 184 -8.84 -5.36 -1.98
N ILE A 185 -9.85 -4.61 -2.43
CA ILE A 185 -11.00 -4.27 -1.60
C ILE A 185 -11.91 -5.49 -1.39
N PHE A 186 -12.19 -6.24 -2.46
CA PHE A 186 -13.01 -7.44 -2.38
C PHE A 186 -12.33 -8.55 -1.56
N GLY A 187 -11.01 -8.71 -1.71
CA GLY A 187 -10.22 -9.63 -0.89
C GLY A 187 -10.25 -9.26 0.59
N ALA A 188 -10.21 -7.97 0.93
CA ALA A 188 -10.34 -7.50 2.30
C ALA A 188 -11.73 -7.79 2.90
N GLY A 189 -12.81 -7.66 2.13
CA GLY A 189 -14.15 -8.01 2.59
C GLY A 189 -14.34 -9.52 2.80
N LEU A 190 -13.84 -10.34 1.88
CA LEU A 190 -13.96 -11.79 1.97
C LEU A 190 -13.18 -12.37 3.15
N ILE A 191 -11.96 -11.87 3.40
CA ILE A 191 -11.16 -12.37 4.53
C ILE A 191 -11.80 -12.03 5.88
N LYS A 192 -12.50 -10.90 6.00
CA LYS A 192 -13.23 -10.52 7.21
C LYS A 192 -14.40 -11.46 7.49
N LEU A 193 -15.22 -11.75 6.48
CA LEU A 193 -16.32 -12.71 6.61
C LEU A 193 -15.84 -14.13 6.97
N ARG A 194 -14.64 -14.51 6.55
CA ARG A 194 -14.05 -15.83 6.77
C ARG A 194 -13.18 -15.91 8.04
N GLY A 195 -12.72 -14.78 8.54
CA GLY A 195 -11.60 -14.71 9.49
C GLY A 195 -12.00 -14.64 10.97
N ASP A 196 -13.12 -14.01 11.29
CA ASP A 196 -13.56 -13.83 12.68
C ASP A 196 -15.09 -13.65 12.77
N ALA A 197 -15.72 -14.33 13.71
CA ALA A 197 -17.16 -14.25 13.95
C ALA A 197 -17.61 -12.83 14.33
N CYS A 198 -16.72 -11.99 14.89
CA CYS A 198 -17.07 -10.61 15.21
C CYS A 198 -17.52 -9.80 13.98
N TRP A 199 -17.11 -10.20 12.77
CA TRP A 199 -17.50 -9.51 11.54
C TRP A 199 -18.95 -9.82 11.19
N THR A 200 -19.36 -11.08 11.32
CA THR A 200 -20.75 -11.53 11.13
C THR A 200 -21.67 -11.08 12.26
N GLU A 201 -21.15 -10.95 13.48
CA GLU A 201 -21.89 -10.43 14.65
C GLU A 201 -21.94 -8.89 14.71
N LEU A 202 -21.25 -8.20 13.79
CA LEU A 202 -21.17 -6.74 13.71
C LEU A 202 -20.50 -6.05 14.93
N THR A 203 -19.61 -6.77 15.63
CA THR A 203 -18.98 -6.29 16.87
C THR A 203 -17.50 -5.93 16.72
N CYS A 204 -16.83 -6.24 15.61
CA CYS A 204 -15.37 -6.05 15.51
C CYS A 204 -14.91 -4.60 15.78
N LEU A 205 -15.67 -3.60 15.31
CA LEU A 205 -15.30 -2.19 15.50
C LEU A 205 -15.51 -1.68 16.93
N ASN A 206 -16.17 -2.45 17.81
CA ASN A 206 -16.16 -2.16 19.25
C ASN A 206 -14.75 -2.26 19.84
N TYR A 207 -13.87 -3.07 19.23
CA TYR A 207 -12.52 -3.30 19.72
C TYR A 207 -11.47 -2.60 18.85
N HIS A 208 -11.64 -2.66 17.53
CA HIS A 208 -10.58 -2.30 16.57
C HIS A 208 -10.03 -0.88 16.75
N TYR A 209 -10.87 0.09 17.08
CA TYR A 209 -10.43 1.47 17.26
C TYR A 209 -9.32 1.62 18.31
N LEU A 210 -9.32 0.80 19.37
CA LEU A 210 -8.25 0.82 20.37
C LEU A 210 -7.16 -0.23 20.12
N THR A 211 -7.49 -1.33 19.46
CA THR A 211 -6.55 -2.46 19.29
C THR A 211 -5.75 -2.43 17.99
N GLN A 212 -6.07 -1.53 17.05
CA GLN A 212 -5.33 -1.28 15.80
C GLN A 212 -3.86 -0.91 16.02
N PRO A 213 -2.93 -1.14 15.07
CA PRO A 213 -1.48 -1.01 15.26
C PRO A 213 -1.03 0.27 15.99
N ILE A 214 -1.41 1.42 15.43
CA ILE A 214 -1.15 2.73 15.99
C ILE A 214 -2.48 3.51 15.96
N PRO A 215 -3.21 3.63 17.10
CA PRO A 215 -4.36 4.51 17.19
C PRO A 215 -3.94 5.98 17.00
N ASN A 216 -4.89 6.82 16.63
CA ASN A 216 -4.72 8.27 16.49
C ASN A 216 -5.61 9.01 17.51
N PRO A 217 -5.56 10.35 17.62
CA PRO A 217 -6.37 11.10 18.59
C PRO A 217 -7.87 10.87 18.51
N LEU A 218 -8.40 10.51 17.34
CA LEU A 218 -9.83 10.29 17.12
C LEU A 218 -10.24 8.85 17.42
N SER A 219 -9.31 7.89 17.45
CA SER A 219 -9.66 6.49 17.71
C SER A 219 -10.39 6.27 19.04
N PRO A 220 -9.99 6.90 20.18
CA PRO A 220 -10.77 6.82 21.42
C PRO A 220 -12.17 7.41 21.27
N PHE A 221 -12.32 8.53 20.57
CA PHE A 221 -13.64 9.14 20.33
C PHE A 221 -14.58 8.16 19.60
N PHE A 222 -14.10 7.52 18.54
CA PHE A 222 -14.88 6.53 17.78
C PHE A 222 -15.17 5.25 18.59
N HIS A 223 -14.26 4.84 19.47
CA HIS A 223 -14.48 3.70 20.37
C HIS A 223 -15.65 3.93 21.34
N PHE A 224 -15.77 5.15 21.88
CA PHE A 224 -16.82 5.49 22.84
C PHE A 224 -18.16 5.90 22.20
N LEU A 225 -18.29 5.84 20.87
CA LEU A 225 -19.58 6.03 20.22
C LEU A 225 -20.55 4.88 20.59
N PRO A 226 -21.88 5.12 20.57
CA PRO A 226 -22.84 4.09 20.90
C PRO A 226 -22.73 2.86 20.00
N GLU A 227 -23.07 1.68 20.53
CA GLU A 227 -22.90 0.39 19.83
C GLU A 227 -23.59 0.33 18.45
N TRP A 228 -24.72 1.03 18.27
CA TRP A 228 -25.39 1.10 16.97
C TRP A 228 -24.48 1.68 15.88
N PHE A 229 -23.60 2.62 16.24
CA PHE A 229 -22.65 3.24 15.32
C PHE A 229 -21.57 2.24 14.88
N SER A 230 -21.05 1.44 15.82
CA SER A 230 -20.10 0.36 15.51
C SER A 230 -20.74 -0.69 14.60
N LYS A 231 -21.97 -1.13 14.88
CA LYS A 231 -22.71 -2.07 14.02
C LYS A 231 -22.93 -1.50 12.63
N PHE A 232 -23.36 -0.23 12.54
CA PHE A 232 -23.49 0.48 11.28
C PHE A 232 -22.15 0.55 10.53
N SER A 233 -21.06 0.84 11.22
CA SER A 233 -19.73 0.95 10.62
C SER A 233 -19.22 -0.39 10.09
N VAL A 234 -19.54 -1.50 10.76
CA VAL A 234 -19.25 -2.85 10.25
C VAL A 234 -20.10 -3.16 9.01
N LEU A 235 -21.40 -2.84 9.02
CA LEU A 235 -22.26 -3.01 7.84
C LEU A 235 -21.80 -2.15 6.66
N PHE A 236 -21.41 -0.90 6.93
CA PHE A 236 -20.82 -0.01 5.94
C PHE A 236 -19.53 -0.59 5.38
N ASN A 237 -18.63 -1.11 6.23
CA ASN A 237 -17.43 -1.82 5.78
C ASN A 237 -17.79 -2.98 4.83
N HIS A 238 -18.74 -3.84 5.17
CA HIS A 238 -19.17 -4.94 4.29
C HIS A 238 -19.74 -4.43 2.97
N PHE A 239 -20.58 -3.39 2.99
CA PHE A 239 -21.12 -2.80 1.78
C PHE A 239 -20.00 -2.26 0.87
N MET A 240 -19.07 -1.50 1.43
CA MET A 240 -17.95 -0.92 0.69
C MET A 240 -16.99 -1.99 0.16
N GLU A 241 -16.78 -3.08 0.89
CA GLU A 241 -15.80 -4.11 0.50
C GLU A 241 -16.37 -5.23 -0.36
N LEU A 242 -17.67 -5.54 -0.27
CA LEU A 242 -18.26 -6.69 -0.98
C LEU A 242 -19.20 -6.29 -2.11
N VAL A 243 -19.83 -5.10 -2.03
CA VAL A 243 -20.83 -4.66 -3.03
C VAL A 243 -20.23 -3.62 -3.97
N VAL A 244 -19.63 -2.56 -3.43
CA VAL A 244 -19.10 -1.44 -4.24
C VAL A 244 -18.00 -1.86 -5.24
N PRO A 245 -17.11 -2.86 -5.01
CA PRO A 245 -16.11 -3.24 -6.00
C PRO A 245 -16.72 -3.68 -7.32
N TRP A 246 -17.89 -4.32 -7.30
CA TRP A 246 -18.58 -4.72 -8.52
C TRP A 246 -18.88 -3.53 -9.42
N PHE A 247 -19.15 -2.34 -8.85
CA PHE A 247 -19.45 -1.10 -9.57
C PHE A 247 -18.31 -0.67 -10.51
N LEU A 248 -17.07 -1.13 -10.29
CA LEU A 248 -15.92 -0.86 -11.15
C LEU A 248 -16.06 -1.43 -12.56
N ILE A 249 -16.87 -2.49 -12.72
CA ILE A 249 -17.08 -3.21 -13.99
C ILE A 249 -18.18 -2.53 -14.85
N PHE A 250 -19.03 -1.71 -14.22
CA PHE A 250 -20.22 -1.12 -14.86
C PHE A 250 -19.91 0.16 -15.64
N SER A 251 -20.99 0.84 -16.06
CA SER A 251 -20.94 2.10 -16.82
C SER A 251 -20.15 3.21 -16.11
N PHE A 252 -19.71 4.21 -16.88
CA PHE A 252 -18.98 5.39 -16.40
C PHE A 252 -19.58 5.99 -15.11
N ARG A 253 -20.89 6.26 -15.09
CA ARG A 253 -21.55 6.94 -13.96
C ARG A 253 -21.48 6.10 -12.68
N ILE A 254 -21.73 4.80 -12.81
CA ILE A 254 -21.68 3.83 -11.69
C ILE A 254 -20.25 3.71 -11.19
N ARG A 255 -19.26 3.69 -12.09
CA ARG A 255 -17.84 3.66 -11.73
C ARG A 255 -17.36 4.94 -11.03
N THR A 256 -17.81 6.11 -11.49
CA THR A 256 -17.51 7.38 -10.81
C THR A 256 -18.12 7.41 -9.41
N LEU A 257 -19.36 6.91 -9.26
CA LEU A 257 -19.98 6.72 -7.95
C LEU A 257 -19.15 5.78 -7.07
N ALA A 258 -18.67 4.65 -7.61
CA ALA A 258 -17.77 3.74 -6.90
C ALA A 258 -16.50 4.46 -6.41
N GLY A 259 -15.87 5.27 -7.28
CA GLY A 259 -14.72 6.08 -6.91
C GLY A 259 -15.00 7.03 -5.75
N ILE A 260 -16.14 7.74 -5.77
CA ILE A 260 -16.54 8.67 -4.69
C ILE A 260 -16.77 7.89 -3.39
N LEU A 261 -17.49 6.77 -3.46
CA LEU A 261 -17.74 5.91 -2.32
C LEU A 261 -16.40 5.42 -1.72
N PHE A 262 -15.49 4.93 -2.55
CA PHE A 262 -14.17 4.49 -2.07
C PHE A 262 -13.34 5.63 -1.47
N LEU A 263 -13.42 6.85 -2.00
CA LEU A 263 -12.79 8.01 -1.36
C LEU A 263 -13.34 8.23 0.05
N ILE A 264 -14.67 8.26 0.21
CA ILE A 264 -15.32 8.41 1.52
C ILE A 264 -14.88 7.30 2.48
N PHE A 265 -14.85 6.05 1.99
CA PHE A 265 -14.41 4.90 2.78
C PHE A 265 -12.95 5.04 3.24
N GLN A 266 -12.03 5.35 2.32
CA GLN A 266 -10.62 5.49 2.68
C GLN A 266 -10.36 6.68 3.61
N PHE A 267 -11.03 7.83 3.40
CA PHE A 267 -10.91 8.95 4.32
C PHE A 267 -11.46 8.62 5.71
N SER A 268 -12.55 7.85 5.81
CA SER A 268 -13.06 7.40 7.11
C SER A 268 -12.03 6.55 7.86
N ILE A 269 -11.32 5.65 7.17
CA ILE A 269 -10.28 4.81 7.77
C ILE A 269 -9.09 5.67 8.23
N ILE A 270 -8.59 6.58 7.38
CA ILE A 270 -7.46 7.48 7.68
C ILE A 270 -7.77 8.37 8.90
N ILE A 271 -9.00 8.85 9.03
CA ILE A 271 -9.42 9.68 10.15
C ILE A 271 -9.46 8.88 11.47
N THR A 272 -9.69 7.57 11.40
CA THR A 272 -9.86 6.72 12.59
C THR A 272 -8.60 5.96 13.04
N GLY A 273 -7.50 6.00 12.29
CA GLY A 273 -6.29 5.23 12.61
C GLY A 273 -5.04 5.67 11.86
N ASN A 274 -3.85 5.22 12.30
CA ASN A 274 -2.60 5.42 11.57
C ASN A 274 -2.18 4.13 10.86
N TYR A 275 -2.38 4.04 9.55
CA TYR A 275 -2.08 2.83 8.76
C TYR A 275 -0.93 3.01 7.76
N ALA A 276 0.15 3.73 8.13
CA ALA A 276 1.25 4.05 7.22
C ALA A 276 0.71 4.60 5.88
N TRP A 277 1.22 4.18 4.72
CA TRP A 277 0.73 4.61 3.40
C TRP A 277 -0.28 3.64 2.75
N ILE A 278 -0.80 2.61 3.42
CA ILE A 278 -1.71 1.62 2.78
C ILE A 278 -2.99 2.27 2.24
N ASN A 279 -3.60 3.18 3.00
CA ASN A 279 -4.81 3.86 2.57
C ASN A 279 -4.52 4.82 1.42
N TYR A 280 -3.35 5.47 1.43
CA TYR A 280 -2.91 6.38 0.36
C TYR A 280 -2.65 5.62 -0.94
N LEU A 281 -2.08 4.41 -0.84
CA LEU A 281 -1.93 3.51 -1.97
C LEU A 281 -3.30 3.06 -2.52
N THR A 282 -4.29 2.86 -1.64
CA THR A 282 -5.67 2.60 -2.08
C THR A 282 -6.29 3.82 -2.76
N LEU A 283 -6.09 5.03 -2.22
CA LEU A 283 -6.47 6.30 -2.87
C LEU A 283 -5.86 6.44 -4.27
N LEU A 284 -4.61 5.99 -4.46
CA LEU A 284 -3.93 6.02 -5.76
C LEU A 284 -4.65 5.13 -6.78
N MET A 285 -5.03 3.92 -6.37
CA MET A 285 -5.80 2.99 -7.21
C MET A 285 -7.24 3.44 -7.48
N ILE A 286 -7.80 4.32 -6.63
CA ILE A 286 -9.12 4.91 -6.84
C ILE A 286 -9.10 5.98 -7.95
N ILE A 287 -8.00 6.72 -8.13
CA ILE A 287 -7.87 7.78 -9.16
C ILE A 287 -8.30 7.31 -10.57
N PRO A 288 -7.87 6.14 -11.07
CA PRO A 288 -8.33 5.56 -12.32
C PRO A 288 -9.85 5.37 -12.48
N CYS A 289 -10.67 5.48 -11.42
CA CYS A 289 -12.13 5.46 -11.54
C CYS A 289 -12.68 6.73 -12.22
N PHE A 290 -11.94 7.84 -12.12
CA PHE A 290 -12.30 9.15 -12.65
C PHE A 290 -11.64 9.41 -14.01
N ASP A 291 -12.43 9.88 -14.98
CA ASP A 291 -11.92 10.34 -16.27
C ASP A 291 -11.62 11.85 -16.26
N ASP A 292 -11.12 12.37 -17.37
CA ASP A 292 -10.79 13.80 -17.47
C ASP A 292 -12.01 14.72 -17.27
N ARG A 293 -13.23 14.26 -17.58
CA ARG A 293 -14.46 15.06 -17.38
C ARG A 293 -14.78 15.21 -15.90
N ALA A 294 -14.55 14.17 -15.11
CA ALA A 294 -14.70 14.19 -13.67
C ALA A 294 -13.63 15.05 -13.00
N LEU A 295 -12.40 15.09 -13.52
CA LEU A 295 -11.28 15.78 -12.86
C LEU A 295 -11.04 17.22 -13.33
N LYS A 296 -11.59 17.66 -14.47
CA LYS A 296 -11.31 18.99 -15.06
C LYS A 296 -11.49 20.18 -14.10
N PHE A 297 -12.39 20.08 -13.12
CA PHE A 297 -12.67 21.16 -12.17
C PHE A 297 -11.49 21.45 -11.22
N MET A 298 -10.58 20.48 -11.03
CA MET A 298 -9.42 20.60 -10.14
C MET A 298 -8.24 21.35 -10.78
N PHE A 299 -8.33 21.71 -12.07
CA PHE A 299 -7.19 22.19 -12.84
C PHE A 299 -7.34 23.65 -13.28
N PRO A 300 -6.25 24.44 -13.23
CA PRO A 300 -6.23 25.79 -13.77
C PRO A 300 -6.37 25.78 -15.30
N GLN A 301 -6.92 26.87 -15.85
CA GLN A 301 -7.17 27.03 -17.29
C GLN A 301 -5.93 26.74 -18.15
N LYS A 302 -4.73 27.14 -17.71
CA LYS A 302 -3.46 26.88 -18.42
C LYS A 302 -3.21 25.40 -18.69
N LEU A 303 -3.52 24.51 -17.73
CA LEU A 303 -3.37 23.07 -17.90
C LEU A 303 -4.52 22.47 -18.73
N LEU A 304 -5.73 23.02 -18.60
CA LEU A 304 -6.88 22.61 -19.40
C LEU A 304 -6.69 22.90 -20.89
N LEU A 305 -6.05 24.01 -21.27
CA LEU A 305 -5.70 24.31 -22.66
C LEU A 305 -4.76 23.24 -23.24
N LYS A 306 -3.71 22.88 -22.51
CA LYS A 306 -2.80 21.77 -22.91
C LYS A 306 -3.54 20.44 -23.02
N TRP A 307 -4.47 20.17 -22.12
CA TRP A 307 -5.33 18.98 -22.19
C TRP A 307 -6.22 18.98 -23.45
N GLN A 308 -6.81 20.13 -23.80
CA GLN A 308 -7.67 20.25 -24.98
C GLN A 308 -6.93 19.92 -26.28
N GLU A 309 -5.64 20.24 -26.38
CA GLU A 309 -4.80 19.87 -27.53
C GLU A 309 -4.59 18.36 -27.67
N VAL A 310 -4.65 17.60 -26.57
CA VAL A 310 -4.26 16.18 -26.55
C VAL A 310 -5.40 15.20 -26.32
N LYS A 311 -6.56 15.67 -25.83
CA LYS A 311 -7.71 14.82 -25.47
C LYS A 311 -8.18 13.89 -26.59
N GLY A 312 -8.06 14.31 -27.85
CA GLY A 312 -8.48 13.52 -29.02
C GLY A 312 -7.46 12.48 -29.50
N ILE A 313 -6.22 12.54 -29.01
CA ILE A 313 -5.12 11.72 -29.51
C ILE A 313 -5.28 10.28 -29.01
N LYS A 314 -5.16 9.33 -29.93
CA LYS A 314 -5.23 7.88 -29.67
C LYS A 314 -3.86 7.24 -29.85
N ILE A 315 -3.67 6.08 -29.24
CA ILE A 315 -2.48 5.26 -29.45
C ILE A 315 -2.46 4.81 -30.93
N THR A 316 -1.47 5.30 -31.68
CA THR A 316 -1.24 4.89 -33.08
C THR A 316 -0.09 3.90 -33.20
N ASN A 317 0.97 4.09 -32.39
CA ASN A 317 2.18 3.26 -32.37
C ASN A 317 1.88 1.78 -32.12
N SER A 318 2.23 0.92 -33.08
CA SER A 318 2.02 -0.53 -33.04
C SER A 318 2.81 -1.22 -31.94
N LEU A 319 4.05 -0.78 -31.67
CA LEU A 319 4.87 -1.34 -30.60
C LEU A 319 4.23 -1.08 -29.24
N GLN A 320 3.77 0.15 -28.99
CA GLN A 320 3.07 0.49 -27.74
C GLN A 320 1.80 -0.36 -27.56
N LYS A 321 1.01 -0.56 -28.61
CA LYS A 321 -0.18 -1.43 -28.56
C LYS A 321 0.19 -2.87 -28.23
N LEU A 322 1.21 -3.42 -28.89
CA LEU A 322 1.69 -4.77 -28.67
C LEU A 322 2.19 -4.94 -27.23
N THR A 323 3.01 -4.02 -26.72
CA THR A 323 3.50 -4.06 -25.33
C THR A 323 2.34 -4.04 -24.32
N ILE A 324 1.33 -3.19 -24.53
CA ILE A 324 0.16 -3.13 -23.64
C ILE A 324 -0.66 -4.42 -23.71
N LEU A 325 -0.80 -5.03 -24.90
CA LEU A 325 -1.52 -6.29 -25.07
C LEU A 325 -0.78 -7.45 -24.39
N LEU A 326 0.55 -7.52 -24.56
CA LEU A 326 1.39 -8.50 -23.89
C LEU A 326 1.31 -8.34 -22.37
N LEU A 327 1.34 -7.11 -21.86
CA LEU A 327 1.14 -6.82 -20.43
C LEU A 327 -0.22 -7.32 -19.95
N LEU A 328 -1.29 -7.08 -20.72
CA LEU A 328 -2.64 -7.57 -20.36
C LEU A 328 -2.65 -9.10 -20.25
N VAL A 329 -2.10 -9.81 -21.24
CA VAL A 329 -2.01 -11.27 -21.22
C VAL A 329 -1.18 -11.74 -20.01
N PHE A 330 -0.03 -11.10 -19.77
CA PHE A 330 0.84 -11.40 -18.64
C PHE A 330 0.11 -11.29 -17.29
N ILE A 331 -0.60 -10.18 -17.05
CA ILE A 331 -1.36 -9.98 -15.81
C ILE A 331 -2.54 -10.95 -15.70
N ILE A 332 -3.20 -11.31 -16.81
CA ILE A 332 -4.27 -12.33 -16.79
C ILE A 332 -3.72 -13.68 -16.35
N VAL A 333 -2.59 -14.11 -16.91
CA VAL A 333 -1.93 -15.37 -16.56
C VAL A 333 -1.54 -15.37 -15.07
N LEU A 334 -0.87 -14.32 -14.61
CA LEU A 334 -0.44 -14.22 -13.21
C LEU A 334 -1.61 -14.02 -12.23
N SER A 335 -2.76 -13.53 -12.68
CA SER A 335 -3.96 -13.42 -11.83
C SER A 335 -4.57 -14.76 -11.46
N TYR A 336 -4.17 -15.87 -12.11
CA TYR A 336 -4.73 -17.20 -11.85
C TYR A 336 -4.59 -17.62 -10.37
N GLN A 337 -3.38 -17.57 -9.81
CA GLN A 337 -3.14 -18.01 -8.43
C GLN A 337 -3.80 -17.09 -7.38
N PRO A 338 -3.69 -15.75 -7.46
CA PRO A 338 -4.46 -14.85 -6.60
C PRO A 338 -5.97 -15.08 -6.67
N LEU A 339 -6.53 -15.40 -7.85
CA LEU A 339 -7.94 -15.69 -7.99
C LEU A 339 -8.35 -17.00 -7.30
N LEU A 340 -7.52 -18.05 -7.41
CA LEU A 340 -7.76 -19.29 -6.67
C LEU A 340 -7.77 -19.05 -5.17
N ASN A 341 -6.84 -18.25 -4.65
CA ASN A 341 -6.81 -17.89 -3.24
C ASN A 341 -8.04 -17.06 -2.81
N LEU A 342 -8.47 -16.12 -3.65
CA LEU A 342 -9.64 -15.28 -3.40
C LEU A 342 -10.94 -16.09 -3.36
N LEU A 343 -11.10 -17.03 -4.31
CA LEU A 343 -12.27 -17.91 -4.40
C LEU A 343 -12.22 -19.07 -3.39
N GLY A 344 -11.04 -19.41 -2.90
CA GLY A 344 -10.82 -20.48 -1.94
C GLY A 344 -11.50 -20.22 -0.58
N PRO A 345 -11.90 -21.29 0.13
CA PRO A 345 -12.51 -21.15 1.47
C PRO A 345 -11.49 -20.70 2.52
N ARG A 346 -10.21 -21.04 2.34
CA ARG A 346 -9.10 -20.65 3.22
C ARG A 346 -8.21 -19.64 2.50
N GLN A 347 -8.69 -18.41 2.42
CA GLN A 347 -7.95 -17.31 1.83
C GLN A 347 -6.73 -16.98 2.70
N VAL A 348 -5.56 -16.94 2.08
CA VAL A 348 -4.30 -16.50 2.70
C VAL A 348 -4.11 -15.02 2.45
N MET A 349 -3.68 -14.31 3.49
CA MET A 349 -3.49 -12.86 3.50
C MET A 349 -2.07 -12.49 3.05
N ASN A 350 -1.95 -11.43 2.25
CA ASN A 350 -0.68 -10.81 1.85
C ASN A 350 0.34 -11.80 1.24
N THR A 351 -0.15 -12.68 0.36
CA THR A 351 0.65 -13.73 -0.29
C THR A 351 1.13 -13.30 -1.66
N SER A 352 2.41 -13.55 -1.92
CA SER A 352 3.05 -13.38 -3.21
C SER A 352 3.29 -14.72 -3.89
N TYR A 353 3.22 -14.71 -5.21
CA TYR A 353 3.20 -15.91 -6.06
C TYR A 353 4.40 -15.98 -7.01
N ASP A 354 5.21 -14.92 -7.02
CA ASP A 354 6.40 -14.76 -7.84
C ASP A 354 7.40 -13.84 -7.11
N GLN A 355 8.69 -13.94 -7.45
CA GLN A 355 9.77 -13.18 -6.81
C GLN A 355 9.79 -11.69 -7.18
N PHE A 356 8.96 -11.24 -8.12
CA PHE A 356 8.88 -9.84 -8.53
C PHE A 356 7.60 -9.17 -8.04
N HIS A 357 6.74 -9.91 -7.33
CA HIS A 357 5.48 -9.46 -6.76
C HIS A 357 4.56 -8.81 -7.79
N PHE A 358 4.48 -9.35 -9.00
CA PHE A 358 3.71 -8.72 -10.09
C PHE A 358 2.21 -8.76 -9.85
N VAL A 359 1.67 -9.85 -9.30
CA VAL A 359 0.24 -9.98 -8.99
C VAL A 359 0.06 -10.78 -7.71
N ASN A 360 -0.47 -10.15 -6.66
CA ASN A 360 -0.53 -10.76 -5.32
C ASN A 360 -1.95 -10.85 -4.77
N SER A 361 -2.08 -11.53 -3.63
CA SER A 361 -3.29 -11.54 -2.79
C SER A 361 -3.10 -10.62 -1.59
N TYR A 362 -4.14 -9.85 -1.28
CA TYR A 362 -4.13 -8.93 -0.16
C TYR A 362 -5.32 -9.19 0.75
N GLY A 363 -5.12 -8.93 2.03
CA GLY A 363 -6.17 -8.92 3.03
C GLY A 363 -5.70 -8.10 4.22
N VAL A 364 -6.65 -7.55 4.97
CA VAL A 364 -6.32 -6.75 6.16
C VAL A 364 -7.37 -7.01 7.23
N PHE A 365 -6.91 -7.26 8.45
CA PHE A 365 -7.75 -7.41 9.66
C PHE A 365 -8.86 -8.47 9.51
N GLY A 366 -8.53 -9.64 8.96
CA GLY A 366 -9.44 -10.79 8.95
C GLY A 366 -9.89 -11.19 10.36
N SER A 367 -9.01 -11.02 11.34
CA SER A 367 -9.31 -11.18 12.77
C SER A 367 -8.95 -9.91 13.54
N VAL A 368 -9.70 -9.64 14.61
CA VAL A 368 -9.55 -8.42 15.42
C VAL A 368 -9.24 -8.77 16.86
N THR A 369 -8.11 -8.25 17.36
CA THR A 369 -7.73 -8.44 18.75
C THR A 369 -8.70 -7.68 19.67
N LYS A 370 -9.23 -8.36 20.70
CA LYS A 370 -10.16 -7.78 21.68
C LYS A 370 -9.47 -7.12 22.87
N LYS A 371 -8.26 -7.59 23.20
CA LYS A 371 -7.38 -7.03 24.24
C LYS A 371 -6.05 -6.64 23.60
N ARG A 372 -5.60 -5.41 23.85
CA ARG A 372 -4.29 -4.96 23.37
C ARG A 372 -3.25 -5.22 24.44
N HIS A 373 -2.34 -6.15 24.17
CA HIS A 373 -1.13 -6.31 24.97
C HIS A 373 -0.06 -5.33 24.45
N GLU A 374 0.70 -4.74 25.36
CA GLU A 374 1.80 -3.83 25.04
C GLU A 374 3.09 -4.37 25.64
N LEU A 375 4.15 -4.42 24.84
CA LEU A 375 5.48 -4.77 25.32
C LEU A 375 6.15 -3.49 25.84
N ILE A 376 6.54 -3.53 27.11
CA ILE A 376 7.22 -2.44 27.82
C ILE A 376 8.69 -2.84 27.97
N ILE A 377 9.59 -2.05 27.39
CA ILE A 377 11.03 -2.25 27.54
C ILE A 377 11.52 -1.26 28.59
N MET A 378 12.14 -1.77 29.65
CA MET A 378 12.68 -0.93 30.72
C MET A 378 14.18 -1.12 30.85
N GLY A 379 14.89 -0.05 31.18
CA GLY A 379 16.29 -0.04 31.54
C GLY A 379 16.49 0.60 32.91
N THR A 380 17.62 0.28 33.56
CA THR A 380 18.05 0.96 34.78
C THR A 380 19.48 1.45 34.62
N ARG A 381 19.82 2.52 35.33
CA ARG A 381 21.20 3.01 35.48
C ARG A 381 21.82 2.55 36.80
N ASP A 382 21.06 1.85 37.64
CA ASP A 382 21.54 1.33 38.91
C ASP A 382 22.57 0.22 38.64
N VAL A 383 23.72 0.32 39.31
CA VAL A 383 24.84 -0.64 39.12
C VAL A 383 24.51 -1.99 39.77
N GLU A 384 23.80 -1.98 40.89
CA GLU A 384 23.35 -3.17 41.60
C GLU A 384 21.84 -3.31 41.49
N ILE A 385 21.39 -4.50 41.07
CA ILE A 385 19.96 -4.80 40.95
C ILE A 385 19.44 -5.25 42.32
N THR A 386 18.63 -4.39 42.92
CA THR A 386 17.98 -4.59 44.22
C THR A 386 16.46 -4.52 44.06
N PRO A 387 15.67 -4.95 45.06
CA PRO A 387 14.21 -4.77 45.03
C PRO A 387 13.77 -3.28 44.94
N GLN A 388 14.66 -2.32 45.22
CA GLN A 388 14.40 -0.89 45.14
C GLN A 388 14.87 -0.26 43.82
N THR A 389 15.45 -1.06 42.92
CA THR A 389 15.98 -0.58 41.64
C THR A 389 14.92 0.13 40.82
N LYS A 390 15.27 1.32 40.34
CA LYS A 390 14.37 2.12 39.51
C LYS A 390 14.51 1.72 38.06
N TRP A 391 13.41 1.26 37.48
CA TRP A 391 13.29 0.93 36.07
C TRP A 391 12.61 2.09 35.33
N LEU A 392 13.21 2.51 34.22
CA LEU A 392 12.70 3.55 33.34
C LEU A 392 12.33 2.93 31.99
N GLU A 393 11.13 3.22 31.51
CA GLU A 393 10.68 2.75 30.19
C GLU A 393 11.43 3.45 29.06
N TYR A 394 11.80 2.70 28.03
CA TYR A 394 12.24 3.25 26.76
C TYR A 394 11.01 3.75 25.98
N GLU A 395 10.90 5.06 25.79
CA GLU A 395 9.83 5.65 24.98
C GLU A 395 10.08 5.40 23.50
N ILE A 396 9.16 4.67 22.85
CA ILE A 396 9.23 4.36 21.42
C ILE A 396 8.28 5.27 20.65
N PRO A 397 8.74 5.97 19.60
CA PRO A 397 7.93 6.95 18.88
C PRO A 397 6.56 6.40 18.48
N CYS A 398 5.51 7.10 18.93
CA CYS A 398 4.12 6.79 18.62
C CYS A 398 3.60 5.41 19.05
N LYS A 399 4.37 4.65 19.85
CA LYS A 399 3.85 3.44 20.48
C LYS A 399 2.83 3.85 21.55
N PRO A 400 1.63 3.23 21.58
CA PRO A 400 0.74 3.38 22.72
C PRO A 400 1.44 2.92 24.01
N GLY A 401 1.32 3.72 25.06
CA GLY A 401 1.92 3.46 26.37
C GLY A 401 0.98 3.95 27.46
N ASP A 402 1.37 5.04 28.13
CA ASP A 402 0.52 5.71 29.12
C ASP A 402 -0.86 6.08 28.55
N PRO A 403 -1.97 5.55 29.10
CA PRO A 403 -3.33 5.86 28.68
C PRO A 403 -3.72 7.34 28.81
N LEU A 404 -2.97 8.14 29.58
CA LEU A 404 -3.19 9.57 29.75
C LEU A 404 -2.58 10.41 28.62
N ILE A 405 -1.71 9.82 27.80
CA ILE A 405 -1.07 10.51 26.68
C ILE A 405 -1.91 10.35 25.42
N MET A 406 -2.19 11.48 24.75
CA MET A 406 -2.94 11.47 23.50
C MET A 406 -2.13 10.78 22.38
N PRO A 407 -2.73 9.84 21.62
CA PRO A 407 -2.05 9.18 20.51
C PRO A 407 -1.64 10.18 19.41
N CYS A 408 -0.61 9.87 18.64
CA CYS A 408 -0.07 10.78 17.63
C CYS A 408 -0.79 10.68 16.26
N ILE A 409 -0.55 11.64 15.37
CA ILE A 409 -0.90 11.59 13.94
C ILE A 409 0.40 11.44 13.15
N ARG A 410 0.59 10.32 12.46
CA ARG A 410 1.83 10.05 11.70
C ARG A 410 1.64 9.52 10.30
N SER A 411 0.53 8.85 10.02
CA SER A 411 0.23 8.41 8.66
C SER A 411 0.27 9.62 7.70
N PRO A 412 0.97 9.56 6.55
CA PRO A 412 1.46 8.35 5.87
C PRO A 412 2.86 7.83 6.28
N TYR A 413 3.59 8.50 7.18
CA TYR A 413 4.89 8.02 7.67
C TYR A 413 4.72 6.71 8.46
N HIS A 414 5.73 5.83 8.38
CA HIS A 414 5.69 4.48 8.96
C HIS A 414 6.83 4.25 9.95
N TYR A 415 6.50 4.16 11.24
CA TYR A 415 7.40 3.68 12.27
C TYR A 415 7.39 2.15 12.27
N ARG A 416 8.38 1.54 11.61
CA ARG A 416 8.42 0.09 11.39
C ARG A 416 8.65 -0.67 12.68
N LEU A 417 9.49 -0.13 13.56
CA LEU A 417 9.74 -0.71 14.88
C LEU A 417 8.44 -0.75 15.70
N THR A 418 7.73 0.38 15.80
CA THR A 418 6.46 0.47 16.53
C THR A 418 5.41 -0.52 16.01
N TRP A 419 5.29 -0.66 14.69
CA TRP A 419 4.39 -1.65 14.09
C TRP A 419 4.81 -3.09 14.42
N GLN A 420 6.10 -3.39 14.35
CA GLN A 420 6.59 -4.73 14.67
C GLN A 420 6.41 -5.07 16.16
N ILE A 421 6.53 -4.09 17.07
CA ILE A 421 6.24 -4.30 18.49
C ILE A 421 4.76 -4.67 18.71
N TRP A 422 3.84 -4.03 17.98
CA TRP A 422 2.43 -4.39 18.02
C TRP A 422 2.19 -5.85 17.58
N PHE A 423 2.85 -6.31 16.51
CA PHE A 423 2.80 -7.72 16.10
C PHE A 423 3.43 -8.66 17.13
N ALA A 424 4.59 -8.28 17.69
CA ALA A 424 5.28 -9.07 18.70
C ALA A 424 4.43 -9.27 19.96
N ALA A 425 3.63 -8.27 20.35
CA ALA A 425 2.72 -8.36 21.49
C ALA A 425 1.54 -9.32 21.29
N MET A 426 1.23 -9.72 20.05
CA MET A 426 0.16 -10.68 19.73
C MET A 426 0.64 -12.12 19.63
N GLY A 427 1.93 -12.31 19.35
CA GLY A 427 2.54 -13.61 19.11
C GLY A 427 3.23 -14.20 20.34
N ARG A 428 3.79 -15.39 20.16
CA ARG A 428 4.79 -15.92 21.09
C ARG A 428 6.14 -15.24 20.84
N GLN A 429 6.97 -15.13 21.88
CA GLN A 429 8.29 -14.51 21.80
C GLN A 429 9.16 -15.12 20.68
N GLU A 430 9.06 -16.43 20.46
CA GLU A 430 9.77 -17.16 19.39
C GLU A 430 9.50 -16.61 17.98
N ASN A 431 8.34 -15.99 17.77
CA ASN A 431 7.97 -15.41 16.47
C ASN A 431 8.61 -14.03 16.22
N SER A 432 9.31 -13.46 17.21
CA SER A 432 9.93 -12.13 17.13
C SER A 432 11.37 -12.14 17.64
N PRO A 433 12.28 -12.90 17.01
CA PRO A 433 13.68 -13.03 17.46
C PRO A 433 14.44 -11.69 17.44
N TRP A 434 14.04 -10.75 16.57
CA TRP A 434 14.58 -9.40 16.53
C TRP A 434 14.39 -8.63 17.85
N MET A 435 13.44 -9.03 18.72
CA MET A 435 13.25 -8.43 20.05
C MET A 435 14.44 -8.71 20.97
N ALA A 436 15.03 -9.91 20.90
CA ALA A 436 16.23 -10.23 21.67
C ALA A 436 17.41 -9.39 21.22
N HIS A 437 17.55 -9.17 19.90
CA HIS A 437 18.55 -8.25 19.36
C HIS A 437 18.30 -6.81 19.83
N LEU A 438 17.06 -6.35 19.86
CA LEU A 438 16.70 -5.02 20.36
C LEU A 438 17.14 -4.85 21.82
N VAL A 439 16.78 -5.78 22.71
CA VAL A 439 17.19 -5.73 24.12
C VAL A 439 18.71 -5.72 24.25
N TYR A 440 19.41 -6.61 23.54
CA TYR A 440 20.87 -6.66 23.55
C TYR A 440 21.50 -5.34 23.07
N LYS A 441 20.99 -4.76 21.97
CA LYS A 441 21.48 -3.50 21.42
C LYS A 441 21.22 -2.30 22.33
N LEU A 442 20.10 -2.29 23.05
CA LEU A 442 19.82 -1.29 24.08
C LEU A 442 20.77 -1.43 25.28
N LEU A 443 21.06 -2.65 25.72
CA LEU A 443 21.98 -2.92 26.83
C LEU A 443 23.41 -2.43 26.55
N ILE A 444 23.90 -2.59 25.33
CA ILE A 444 25.22 -2.10 24.92
C ILE A 444 25.22 -0.61 24.49
N GLY A 445 24.06 0.04 24.49
CA GLY A 445 23.91 1.44 24.11
C GLY A 445 24.21 1.73 22.63
N GLU A 446 23.84 0.83 21.71
CA GLU A 446 24.10 1.01 20.28
C GLU A 446 23.41 2.28 19.72
N PRO A 447 24.16 3.28 19.22
CA PRO A 447 23.60 4.56 18.83
C PRO A 447 22.51 4.47 17.74
N SER A 448 22.69 3.60 16.74
CA SER A 448 21.71 3.44 15.66
C SER A 448 20.40 2.82 16.12
N THR A 449 20.43 2.00 17.18
CA THR A 449 19.22 1.43 17.80
C THR A 449 18.54 2.47 18.68
N LEU A 450 19.31 3.27 19.41
CA LEU A 450 18.77 4.35 20.25
C LEU A 450 18.14 5.50 19.45
N SER A 451 18.47 5.63 18.15
CA SER A 451 17.89 6.65 17.27
C SER A 451 16.55 6.26 16.62
N LEU A 452 16.06 5.03 16.84
CA LEU A 452 14.84 4.50 16.19
C LEU A 452 13.52 5.05 16.72
#